data_AF-A0A7C5U7P3-F1
#
_entry.id   AF-A0A7C5U7P3-F1
#
_cell.length_a   1.000
_cell.length_b   1.000
_cell.length_c   1.000
_cell.angle_alpha   90.00
_cell.angle_beta   90.00
_cell.angle_gamma   90.00
#
_symmetry.space_group_name_H-M   'P 1'
#
loop_
_entity.id
_entity.type
_entity.pdbx_description
1 polymer ?
#
loop_
_entity_poly.entity_id
_entity_poly.type
_entity_poly.pdbx_seq_one_letter_code
_entity_poly.pdbx_strand_id
1 'polypeptide(L)'
;MPTYVYEAVQFPTEAADKVQRRRKAVRISYWKMFGEEPPGWLVGVGYIDGNKFVLEEEFIAQELVVKSETYGLIAFQKPEGGTVVDRGWILTFSDKIEFDGKRCVIS
;
A
#
# COMPACT_ATOMS: atom_id res chain seq x y z
N MET A 1 10.62 7.04 11.82
CA MET A 1 9.33 7.17 11.13
C MET A 1 8.22 6.99 12.15
N PRO A 2 7.12 7.74 12.08
CA PRO A 2 5.95 7.44 12.90
C PRO A 2 5.48 6.01 12.63
N THR A 3 5.29 5.21 13.68
CA THR A 3 4.78 3.85 13.57
C THR A 3 3.26 3.93 13.43
N TYR A 4 2.76 3.84 12.20
CA TYR A 4 1.31 3.75 11.97
C TYR A 4 0.83 2.34 12.27
N VAL A 5 -0.21 2.22 13.08
CA VAL A 5 -0.88 0.94 13.32
C VAL A 5 -2.12 0.87 12.45
N TYR A 6 -2.24 -0.19 11.65
CA TYR A 6 -3.45 -0.48 10.88
C TYR A 6 -4.44 -1.21 11.79
N GLU A 7 -5.57 -0.57 12.05
CA GLU A 7 -6.64 -1.18 12.85
C GLU A 7 -7.56 -2.04 12.00
N ALA A 8 -7.88 -1.57 10.81
CA ALA A 8 -8.74 -2.26 9.86
C ALA A 8 -8.47 -1.83 8.40
N VAL A 9 -8.89 -2.65 7.45
CA VAL A 9 -8.96 -2.34 6.02
C VAL A 9 -10.31 -2.73 5.43
N GLN A 10 -10.72 -2.01 4.40
CA GLN A 10 -11.88 -2.31 3.57
C GLN A 10 -11.46 -2.28 2.10
N PHE A 11 -11.92 -3.27 1.33
CA PHE A 11 -11.67 -3.40 -0.10
C PHE A 11 -12.89 -4.08 -0.77
N PRO A 12 -13.06 -3.94 -2.09
CA PRO A 12 -14.15 -4.57 -2.82
C PRO A 12 -14.16 -6.10 -2.66
N THR A 13 -15.35 -6.70 -2.77
CA THR A 13 -15.52 -8.16 -2.60
C THR A 13 -14.66 -8.95 -3.58
N GLU A 14 -14.43 -8.45 -4.80
CA GLU A 14 -13.57 -9.13 -5.79
C GLU A 14 -12.11 -9.25 -5.33
N ALA A 15 -11.65 -8.36 -4.44
CA ALA A 15 -10.32 -8.44 -3.85
C ALA A 15 -10.25 -9.46 -2.69
N ALA A 16 -11.38 -9.76 -2.04
CA ALA A 16 -11.42 -10.64 -0.87
C ALA A 16 -10.99 -12.08 -1.18
N ASP A 17 -11.35 -12.60 -2.37
CA ASP A 17 -10.96 -13.93 -2.81
C ASP A 17 -9.43 -14.08 -2.98
N LYS A 18 -8.74 -12.96 -3.26
CA LYS A 18 -7.28 -12.94 -3.39
C LYS A 18 -6.57 -12.87 -2.04
N VAL A 19 -7.19 -12.22 -1.05
CA VAL A 19 -6.68 -12.14 0.32
C VAL A 19 -6.59 -13.51 0.98
N GLN A 20 -7.60 -14.37 0.79
CA GLN A 20 -7.63 -15.70 1.40
C GLN A 20 -6.44 -16.59 0.99
N ARG A 21 -5.77 -16.28 -0.12
CA ARG A 21 -4.61 -17.02 -0.64
C ARG A 21 -3.27 -16.58 -0.03
N ARG A 22 -3.26 -15.69 0.98
CA ARG A 22 -2.05 -15.12 1.61
C ARG A 22 -1.03 -14.61 0.58
N ARG A 23 -1.52 -13.96 -0.48
CA ARG A 23 -0.63 -13.35 -1.48
C ARG A 23 0.00 -12.09 -0.93
N LYS A 24 1.22 -11.82 -1.39
CA LYS A 24 1.90 -10.55 -1.17
C LYS A 24 1.03 -9.42 -1.71
N ALA A 25 0.79 -8.42 -0.87
CA ALA A 25 -0.08 -7.29 -1.12
C ALA A 25 0.75 -6.01 -1.18
N VAL A 26 0.35 -5.10 -2.06
CA VAL A 26 1.01 -3.80 -2.23
C VAL A 26 -0.05 -2.72 -2.12
N ARG A 27 0.15 -1.79 -1.19
CA ARG A 27 -0.62 -0.54 -1.10
C ARG A 27 0.17 0.57 -1.77
N ILE A 28 -0.54 1.41 -2.50
CA ILE A 28 0.06 2.47 -3.32
C ILE A 28 -0.74 3.74 -3.06
N SER A 29 -0.05 4.84 -2.79
CA SER A 29 -0.65 6.17 -2.79
C SER A 29 0.23 7.17 -3.51
N TYR A 30 -0.39 8.21 -4.06
CA TYR A 30 0.37 9.29 -4.67
C TYR A 30 1.04 10.13 -3.58
N TRP A 31 2.36 10.22 -3.63
CA TRP A 31 3.16 11.09 -2.77
C TRP A 31 3.30 12.46 -3.45
N LYS A 32 2.56 13.44 -2.93
CA LYS A 32 2.65 14.82 -3.41
C LYS A 32 4.00 15.42 -2.99
N MET A 33 4.56 16.24 -3.87
CA MET A 33 5.72 17.08 -3.56
C MET A 33 5.50 17.85 -2.25
N PHE A 34 6.46 17.77 -1.34
CA PHE A 34 6.50 18.55 -0.11
C PHE A 34 7.90 19.13 0.05
N GLY A 35 8.02 20.47 -0.05
CA GLY A 35 9.33 21.12 -0.08
C GLY A 35 10.10 20.82 -1.37
N GLU A 36 11.35 20.39 -1.25
CA GLU A 36 12.25 20.10 -2.40
C GLU A 36 12.17 18.64 -2.89
N GLU A 37 11.44 17.77 -2.18
CA GLU A 37 11.31 16.35 -2.57
C GLU A 37 10.43 16.20 -3.81
N PRO A 38 10.87 15.48 -4.86
CA PRO A 38 10.07 15.29 -6.05
C PRO A 38 8.81 14.46 -5.76
N PRO A 39 7.71 14.68 -6.49
CA PRO A 39 6.52 13.86 -6.36
C PRO A 39 6.81 12.41 -6.79
N GLY A 40 5.98 11.48 -6.31
CA GLY A 40 6.14 10.07 -6.65
C GLY A 40 4.99 9.21 -6.14
N TRP A 41 5.30 7.95 -5.90
CA TRP A 41 4.37 6.92 -5.46
C TRP A 41 4.92 6.29 -4.20
N LEU A 42 4.19 6.43 -3.10
CA LEU A 42 4.48 5.72 -1.88
C LEU A 42 3.98 4.28 -2.03
N VAL A 43 4.92 3.34 -2.08
CA VAL A 43 4.66 1.93 -2.29
C VAL A 43 4.96 1.20 -0.98
N GLY A 44 3.92 0.63 -0.37
CA GLY A 44 4.03 -0.20 0.83
C GLY A 44 3.79 -1.67 0.47
N VAL A 45 4.76 -2.51 0.73
CA VAL A 45 4.73 -3.95 0.46
C VAL A 45 4.47 -4.71 1.76
N GLY A 46 3.61 -5.73 1.71
CA GLY A 46 3.32 -6.57 2.86
C GLY A 46 2.26 -7.62 2.55
N TYR A 47 1.33 -7.84 3.48
CA TYR A 47 0.23 -8.80 3.31
C TYR A 47 -1.02 -8.38 4.09
N ILE A 48 -2.15 -9.02 3.78
CA ILE A 48 -3.40 -8.85 4.52
C ILE A 48 -3.56 -9.99 5.51
N ASP A 49 -3.73 -9.67 6.79
CA ASP A 49 -4.05 -10.63 7.86
C ASP A 49 -5.39 -10.29 8.50
N GLY A 50 -6.39 -11.14 8.24
CA GLY A 50 -7.78 -10.87 8.60
C GLY A 50 -8.25 -9.55 7.97
N ASN A 51 -8.47 -8.55 8.82
CA ASN A 51 -8.89 -7.21 8.40
C ASN A 51 -7.76 -6.17 8.49
N LYS A 52 -6.48 -6.55 8.56
CA LYS A 52 -5.36 -5.61 8.70
C LYS A 52 -4.38 -5.72 7.53
N PHE A 53 -3.78 -4.60 7.16
CA PHE A 53 -2.60 -4.58 6.32
C PHE A 53 -1.36 -4.63 7.22
N VAL A 54 -0.56 -5.69 7.08
CA VAL A 54 0.73 -5.81 7.77
C VAL A 54 1.81 -5.33 6.80
N LEU A 55 2.45 -4.21 7.13
CA LEU A 55 3.50 -3.60 6.34
C LEU A 55 4.86 -4.24 6.64
N GLU A 56 5.59 -4.63 5.60
CA GLU A 56 6.94 -5.20 5.71
C GLU A 56 8.00 -4.22 5.20
N GLU A 57 7.70 -3.52 4.09
CA GLU A 57 8.63 -2.59 3.44
C GLU A 57 7.86 -1.38 2.88
N GLU A 58 8.49 -0.22 2.85
CA GLU A 58 7.92 0.99 2.24
C GLU A 58 9.01 1.84 1.57
N PHE A 59 8.72 2.34 0.38
CA PHE A 59 9.62 3.21 -0.38
C PHE A 59 8.84 4.16 -1.29
N ILE A 60 9.53 5.19 -1.79
CA ILE A 60 8.98 6.15 -2.76
C ILE A 60 9.59 5.87 -4.13
N ALA A 61 8.75 5.62 -5.13
CA ALA A 61 9.14 5.47 -6.52
C ALA A 61 8.68 6.70 -7.34
N GLN A 62 9.56 7.26 -8.17
CA GLN A 62 9.18 8.36 -9.08
C GLN A 62 8.32 7.85 -10.24
N GLU A 63 8.59 6.62 -10.70
CA GLU A 63 7.86 5.98 -11.79
C GLU A 63 7.24 4.67 -11.29
N LEU A 64 5.97 4.43 -11.63
CA LEU A 64 5.24 3.24 -11.22
C LEU A 64 4.58 2.57 -12.43
N VAL A 65 4.80 1.27 -12.58
CA VAL A 65 4.12 0.43 -13.58
C VAL A 65 3.47 -0.75 -12.88
N VAL A 66 2.14 -0.83 -12.96
CA VAL A 66 1.37 -1.96 -12.39
C VAL A 66 0.82 -2.80 -13.54
N LYS A 67 1.25 -4.07 -13.61
CA LYS A 67 0.82 -5.06 -14.62
C LYS A 67 -0.15 -6.10 -14.04
N SER A 68 -0.68 -5.82 -12.86
CA SER A 68 -1.60 -6.68 -12.12
C SER A 68 -2.92 -5.92 -11.90
N GLU A 69 -3.98 -6.63 -11.53
CA GLU A 69 -5.25 -5.99 -11.19
C GLU A 69 -5.09 -5.10 -9.95
N THR A 70 -5.80 -3.97 -9.96
CA THR A 70 -5.79 -2.98 -8.88
C THR A 70 -7.19 -2.77 -8.33
N TYR A 71 -7.27 -2.52 -7.03
CA TYR A 71 -8.50 -2.30 -6.29
C TYR A 71 -8.38 -1.03 -5.44
N GLY A 72 -9.52 -0.45 -5.07
CA GLY A 72 -9.55 0.55 -4.00
C GLY A 72 -9.32 -0.11 -2.64
N LEU A 73 -8.62 0.58 -1.77
CA LEU A 73 -8.39 0.18 -0.38
C LEU A 73 -8.63 1.38 0.53
N ILE A 74 -9.47 1.20 1.54
CA ILE A 74 -9.58 2.13 2.67
C ILE A 74 -8.85 1.47 3.84
N ALA A 75 -7.85 2.16 4.37
CA ALA A 75 -7.08 1.72 5.53
C ALA A 75 -7.34 2.67 6.70
N PHE A 76 -7.75 2.11 7.84
CA PHE A 76 -7.96 2.84 9.08
C PHE A 76 -6.65 2.82 9.87
N GLN A 77 -5.94 3.94 9.83
CA GLN A 77 -4.64 4.12 10.44
C GLN A 77 -4.78 4.88 11.76
N LYS A 78 -4.10 4.40 12.80
CA LYS A 78 -3.95 5.11 14.07
C LYS A 78 -2.54 5.65 14.21
N PRO A 79 -2.36 6.99 14.22
CA PRO A 79 -1.09 7.61 14.61
C PRO A 79 -0.80 7.33 16.09
N GLU A 80 0.47 7.33 16.47
CA GLU A 80 0.88 7.21 17.87
C GLU A 80 0.24 8.33 18.72
N GLY A 81 -0.57 7.95 19.71
CA GLY A 81 -1.31 8.88 20.56
C GLY A 81 -2.50 9.60 19.91
N GLY A 82 -2.88 9.26 18.67
CA GLY A 82 -3.91 9.96 17.90
C GLY A 82 -5.24 9.22 17.75
N THR A 83 -6.19 9.90 17.12
CA THR A 83 -7.47 9.33 16.66
C THR A 83 -7.26 8.55 15.37
N VAL A 84 -8.04 7.49 15.18
CA VAL A 84 -8.07 6.71 13.94
C VAL A 84 -8.53 7.60 12.79
N VAL A 85 -7.82 7.53 11.66
CA VAL A 85 -8.17 8.21 10.42
C VAL A 85 -8.27 7.22 9.28
N ASP A 86 -9.24 7.41 8.39
CA ASP A 86 -9.34 6.64 7.15
C ASP A 86 -8.42 7.24 6.07
N ARG A 87 -7.81 6.36 5.28
CA ARG A 87 -6.95 6.73 4.16
C ARG A 87 -7.27 5.88 2.95
N GLY A 88 -7.41 6.52 1.80
CA GLY A 88 -7.57 5.85 0.52
C GLY A 88 -6.22 5.47 -0.09
N TRP A 89 -6.13 4.23 -0.57
CA TRP A 89 -4.98 3.64 -1.25
C TRP A 89 -5.46 2.84 -2.45
N ILE A 90 -4.54 2.59 -3.38
CA ILE A 90 -4.67 1.55 -4.38
C ILE A 90 -4.07 0.27 -3.80
N LEU A 91 -4.75 -0.86 -3.96
CA LEU A 91 -4.29 -2.17 -3.55
C LEU A 91 -4.06 -3.04 -4.77
N THR A 92 -2.96 -3.78 -4.78
CA THR A 92 -2.71 -4.85 -5.76
C THR A 92 -2.08 -6.05 -5.08
N PHE A 93 -2.17 -7.22 -5.70
CA PHE A 93 -1.59 -8.47 -5.21
C PHE A 93 -0.60 -8.99 -6.23
N SER A 94 0.66 -9.10 -5.84
CA SER A 94 1.75 -9.54 -6.72
C SER A 94 2.91 -10.07 -5.88
N ASP A 95 3.45 -11.20 -6.31
CA ASP A 95 4.61 -11.83 -5.69
C ASP A 95 5.93 -11.25 -6.24
N LYS A 96 5.87 -10.43 -7.30
CA LYS A 96 7.02 -9.89 -8.01
C LYS A 96 6.97 -8.35 -8.06
N ILE A 97 7.77 -7.73 -7.19
CA ILE A 97 7.99 -6.29 -7.14
C ILE A 97 9.48 -6.02 -7.41
N GLU A 98 9.76 -5.21 -8.41
CA GLU A 98 11.12 -4.79 -8.79
C GLU A 98 11.24 -3.27 -8.61
N PHE A 99 12.21 -2.81 -7.81
CA PHE A 99 12.49 -1.40 -7.58
C PHE A 99 13.99 -1.13 -7.77
N ASP A 100 14.32 -0.19 -8.66
CA ASP A 100 15.72 0.16 -9.02
C ASP A 100 16.24 1.43 -8.32
N GLY A 101 15.50 1.96 -7.34
CA GLY A 101 15.78 3.23 -6.68
C GLY A 101 15.04 4.44 -7.29
N LYS A 102 14.44 4.29 -8.48
CA LYS A 102 13.61 5.33 -9.12
C LYS A 102 12.28 4.78 -9.62
N ARG A 103 12.29 3.64 -10.31
CA ARG A 103 11.14 3.02 -10.97
C ARG A 103 10.75 1.74 -10.25
N CYS A 104 9.46 1.61 -9.98
CA CYS A 104 8.85 0.40 -9.42
C CYS A 104 7.99 -0.29 -10.49
N VAL A 105 8.17 -1.60 -10.66
CA VAL A 105 7.35 -2.46 -11.49
C VAL A 105 6.72 -3.55 -10.63
N ILE A 106 5.40 -3.66 -10.69
CA ILE A 106 4.60 -4.67 -10.00
C ILE A 106 3.98 -5.57 -11.08
N SER A 107 4.23 -6.88 -11.02
CA SER A 107 3.75 -7.85 -12.03
C SER A 107 3.18 -9.11 -11.41
#